data_AF-A0A9X9F1A9-F1
#
_entry.id   AF-A0A9X9F1A9-F1
#
_cell.length_a   1.000
_cell.length_b   1.000
_cell.length_c   1.000
_cell.angle_alpha   90.00
_cell.angle_beta   90.00
_cell.angle_gamma   90.00
#
_symmetry.space_group_name_H-M   'P 1'
#
loop_
_entity.id
_entity.type
_entity.pdbx_description
1 polymer ?
#
loop_
_entity_poly.entity_id
_entity_poly.type
_entity_poly.pdbx_seq_one_letter_code
_entity_poly.pdbx_strand_id
1 'polypeptide(L)' 'IAESVPSFFGGSADLAGSNKTYMNNEKDFTRDDYSGKNIWYGVREFAMGAAMNGIALHGGLKTYGGTF' A
#
# COMPACT_ATOMS: atom_id res chain seq x y z
N ILE A 1 -10.49 -1.96 -8.84
CA ILE A 1 -10.05 -3.09 -7.98
C ILE A 1 -10.37 -2.80 -6.52
N ALA A 2 -9.84 -1.71 -5.94
CA ALA A 2 -10.06 -1.37 -4.52
C ALA A 2 -11.54 -1.36 -4.08
N GLU A 3 -12.44 -0.80 -4.90
CA GLU A 3 -13.89 -0.77 -4.60
C GLU A 3 -14.53 -2.16 -4.51
N SER A 4 -14.09 -3.10 -5.34
CA SER A 4 -14.62 -4.47 -5.37
C SER A 4 -13.91 -5.43 -4.43
N VAL A 5 -12.73 -5.04 -3.92
CA VAL A 5 -11.88 -5.86 -3.05
C VAL A 5 -11.57 -5.05 -1.79
N PRO A 6 -12.44 -5.08 -0.77
CA PRO A 6 -12.28 -4.26 0.44
C PRO A 6 -10.95 -4.47 1.18
N SER A 7 -10.35 -5.65 1.03
CA SER A 7 -9.06 -6.03 1.63
C SER A 7 -7.83 -5.58 0.83
N PHE A 8 -8.01 -4.87 -0.29
CA PHE A 8 -6.91 -4.36 -1.11
C PHE A 8 -6.21 -3.19 -0.42
N PHE A 9 -4.89 -3.30 -0.22
CA PHE A 9 -4.12 -2.42 0.64
C PHE A 9 -2.68 -2.31 0.13
N GLY A 10 -2.03 -1.16 0.17
CA GLY A 10 -0.64 -1.06 -0.32
C GLY A 10 -0.28 0.31 -0.84
N GLY A 11 0.82 0.40 -1.61
CA GLY A 11 1.29 1.69 -2.09
C GLY A 11 2.61 1.60 -2.85
N SER A 12 3.42 2.65 -2.77
CA SER A 12 4.65 2.77 -3.55
C SER A 12 5.82 3.28 -2.72
N ALA A 13 7.03 2.91 -3.15
CA ALA A 13 8.27 3.46 -2.66
C ALA A 13 8.54 4.85 -3.26
N ASP A 14 7.78 5.86 -2.82
CA ASP A 14 7.88 7.27 -3.24
C ASP A 14 7.63 7.55 -4.73
N LEU A 15 7.06 6.59 -5.45
CA LEU A 15 6.82 6.68 -6.89
C LEU A 15 5.34 6.56 -7.26
N ALA A 16 4.42 6.82 -6.32
CA ALA A 16 2.99 6.61 -6.53
C ALA A 16 2.42 7.38 -7.74
N GLY A 17 2.89 8.62 -7.96
CA GLY A 17 2.51 9.44 -9.12
C GLY A 17 3.06 8.94 -10.46
N SER A 18 4.20 8.24 -10.43
CA SER A 18 4.87 7.66 -11.61
C SER A 18 4.31 6.28 -11.94
N ASN A 19 4.22 5.39 -10.95
CA ASN A 19 3.68 4.03 -11.11
C ASN A 19 2.16 3.97 -11.25
N LYS A 20 1.45 5.08 -11.00
CA LYS A 20 -0.03 5.15 -11.02
C LYS A 20 -0.68 4.17 -10.04
N THR A 21 -0.11 4.09 -8.85
CA THR A 21 -0.48 3.13 -7.80
C THR A 21 -1.33 3.72 -6.67
N TYR A 22 -1.62 5.04 -6.70
CA TYR A 22 -2.47 5.70 -5.70
C TYR A 22 -3.95 5.40 -5.94
N MET A 23 -4.67 5.03 -4.88
CA MET A 23 -6.11 4.78 -4.91
C MET A 23 -6.87 6.08 -4.60
N ASN A 24 -7.37 6.77 -5.64
CA ASN A 24 -8.00 8.10 -5.51
C ASN A 24 -9.21 8.15 -4.57
N ASN A 25 -9.96 7.06 -4.43
CA ASN A 25 -11.17 6.98 -3.61
C ASN A 25 -10.90 6.45 -2.19
N GLU A 26 -9.64 6.24 -1.82
CA GLU A 26 -9.22 5.70 -0.53
C GLU A 26 -8.29 6.67 0.19
N LYS A 27 -8.21 6.56 1.52
CA LYS A 27 -7.39 7.43 2.36
C LYS A 27 -5.96 6.92 2.54
N ASP A 28 -5.11 7.77 3.07
CA ASP A 28 -3.74 7.44 3.46
C ASP A 28 -3.68 6.69 4.79
N PHE A 29 -2.85 5.66 4.84
CA PHE A 29 -2.50 4.97 6.06
C PHE A 29 -1.49 5.81 6.85
N THR A 30 -1.96 6.43 7.93
CA THR A 30 -1.17 7.34 8.77
C THR A 30 -1.33 7.01 10.25
N ARG A 31 -0.54 7.67 11.11
CA ARG A 31 -0.70 7.53 12.56
C ARG A 31 -2.08 7.99 13.05
N ASP A 32 -2.65 8.99 12.39
CA ASP A 32 -3.94 9.58 12.78
C ASP A 32 -5.13 8.84 12.16
N ASP A 33 -4.91 8.09 11.07
CA ASP A 33 -5.91 7.26 10.40
C ASP A 33 -5.31 5.93 9.90
N TYR A 34 -5.47 4.88 10.72
CA TYR A 34 -5.09 3.51 10.36
C TYR A 34 -6.10 2.79 9.45
N SER A 35 -7.24 3.42 9.14
CA SER A 35 -8.24 2.85 8.22
C SER A 35 -7.93 3.12 6.75
N GLY A 36 -7.02 4.06 6.46
CA GLY A 36 -6.57 4.36 5.11
C GLY A 36 -5.85 3.18 4.46
N LYS A 37 -5.94 3.09 3.12
CA LYS A 37 -5.44 1.95 2.35
C LYS A 37 -4.20 2.24 1.52
N ASN A 38 -3.85 3.52 1.35
CA ASN A 38 -2.65 3.95 0.64
C ASN A 38 -1.45 4.04 1.61
N ILE A 39 -0.41 3.22 1.41
CA ILE A 39 0.81 3.25 2.22
C ILE A 39 1.91 4.08 1.53
N TRP A 40 2.50 5.00 2.28
CA TRP A 40 3.68 5.76 1.89
C TRP A 40 4.94 5.09 2.41
N TYR A 41 5.54 4.18 1.63
CA TYR A 41 6.73 3.45 2.05
C TYR A 41 8.00 4.35 2.09
N GLY A 42 8.01 5.44 1.32
CA GLY A 42 9.21 6.25 1.03
C GLY A 42 10.18 5.50 0.12
N VAL A 43 11.38 6.05 -0.12
CA VAL A 43 12.43 5.40 -0.95
C VAL A 43 13.07 4.23 -0.19
N ARG A 44 12.32 3.13 -0.06
CA ARG A 44 12.64 1.97 0.81
C ARG A 44 12.14 0.66 0.22
N GLU A 45 12.54 0.35 -1.01
CA GLU A 45 12.04 -0.77 -1.82
C GLU A 45 12.18 -2.11 -1.09
N PHE A 46 13.34 -2.37 -0.48
CA PHE A 46 13.57 -3.64 0.21
C PHE A 46 12.71 -3.78 1.46
N ALA A 47 12.59 -2.70 2.25
CA ALA A 47 11.71 -2.69 3.42
C ALA A 47 10.23 -2.77 3.04
N MET A 48 9.82 -2.14 1.93
CA MET A 48 8.48 -2.29 1.35
C MET A 48 8.19 -3.77 1.03
N GLY A 49 9.10 -4.46 0.35
CA GLY A 49 8.94 -5.89 0.04
C GLY A 49 8.83 -6.75 1.31
N ALA A 50 9.69 -6.51 2.30
CA ALA A 50 9.63 -7.23 3.57
C ALA A 50 8.33 -6.94 4.35
N ALA A 51 7.87 -5.68 4.38
CA ALA A 51 6.62 -5.30 5.01
C ALA A 51 5.41 -5.96 4.32
N MET A 52 5.40 -5.99 2.98
CA MET A 52 4.38 -6.69 2.20
C MET A 52 4.34 -8.19 2.50
N ASN A 53 5.50 -8.84 2.66
CA ASN A 53 5.54 -10.24 3.10
C ASN A 53 4.87 -10.42 4.47
N GLY A 54 5.18 -9.52 5.42
CA GLY A 54 4.54 -9.51 6.74
C GLY A 54 3.01 -9.33 6.68
N ILE A 55 2.53 -8.39 5.86
CA ILE A 55 1.10 -8.14 5.65
C ILE A 55 0.41 -9.39 5.07
N ALA A 56 1.02 -10.02 4.07
CA ALA A 56 0.47 -11.22 3.44
C ALA A 56 0.45 -12.42 4.40
N LEU A 57 1.49 -12.60 5.21
CA LEU A 57 1.58 -13.68 6.20
C LEU A 57 0.63 -13.50 7.38
N HIS A 58 0.43 -12.25 7.84
CA HIS A 58 -0.56 -11.94 8.87
C HIS A 58 -1.98 -12.32 8.40
N GLY A 59 -2.27 -12.14 7.11
CA GLY A 59 -3.56 -12.46 6.51
C GLY A 59 -4.60 -11.35 6.67
N GLY A 60 -5.74 -11.54 6.01
CA GLY A 60 -6.85 -10.58 5.97
C GLY A 60 -6.75 -9.53 4.86
N LEU A 61 -5.54 -9.19 4.41
CA LEU A 61 -5.29 -8.17 3.37
C LEU A 61 -4.66 -8.75 2.10
N LYS A 62 -4.91 -8.07 0.97
CA LYS A 62 -4.26 -8.30 -0.32
C LYS A 62 -3.33 -7.13 -0.61
N THR A 63 -2.04 -7.34 -0.40
CA THR A 63 -1.04 -6.27 -0.47
C THR A 63 -0.53 -6.03 -1.90
N TYR A 64 -0.19 -4.78 -2.22
CA TYR A 64 0.53 -4.43 -3.45
C TYR A 64 1.65 -3.41 -3.18
N GLY A 65 2.61 -3.33 -4.10
CA GLY A 65 3.77 -2.45 -4.05
C GLY A 65 4.10 -1.88 -5.44
N GLY A 66 4.72 -0.72 -5.49
CA GLY A 66 5.16 -0.08 -6.74
C GLY A 66 6.49 0.65 -6.59
N THR A 67 7.42 0.34 -7.47
CA THR A 67 8.68 1.07 -7.72
C THR A 67 9.04 0.90 -9.21
N PHE A 68 10.20 1.37 -9.68
CA PHE A 68 10.66 1.15 -11.08
C PHE A 68 10.92 -0.33 -11.41
#